data_AF-A0A932YY26-F1
#
_entry.id   AF-A0A932YY26-F1
#
_cell.length_a   1.000
_cell.length_b   1.000
_cell.length_c   1.000
_cell.angle_alpha   90.00
_cell.angle_beta   90.00
_cell.angle_gamma   90.00
#
_symmetry.space_group_name_H-M   'P 1'
#
loop_
_entity.id
_entity.type
_entity.pdbx_description
1 polymer ?
#
loop_
_entity_poly.entity_id
_entity_poly.type
_entity_poly.pdbx_seq_one_letter_code
_entity_poly.pdbx_strand_id
1 'polypeptide(L)'
;MMYEPKRTPRRLTPELALRIALVKEQRKRERKHRQRTQPLTDRERTVIAMVQSRCTYREIGNALGVTPSRVRLIAERIRRNHGKGALLAPDQQFWMLAEAARDLGVSLDTIRRICSRGDVSCFWRGAEGGQYLITDDGMEQLRAEPSIARKGTCVICGAPFAKVSRSAWRRSTCAAPVCGKEWRRTTQQRTIAKAPTEESLTGWTRAAFRALQRHRPPIDRTEWVTRSEVIRRTGLSSMRVQWLRLRRVLTVRPHPTRKGRSGRPVATFAASEIAIVAKAYAAYQKRQTRGRS
;
A
#
# COMPACT_ATOMS: atom_id res chain seq x y z
N MET A 1 -32.64 68.32 -53.70
CA MET A 1 -32.11 67.47 -52.60
C MET A 1 -31.25 66.38 -53.23
N MET A 2 -29.92 66.52 -53.16
CA MET A 2 -29.01 65.47 -53.64
C MET A 2 -28.83 64.41 -52.54
N TYR A 3 -29.09 63.16 -52.90
CA TYR A 3 -29.01 62.01 -52.01
C TYR A 3 -27.54 61.55 -51.97
N GLU A 4 -26.85 61.74 -50.84
CA GLU A 4 -25.51 61.16 -50.65
C GLU A 4 -25.63 59.63 -50.50
N PRO A 5 -24.98 58.83 -51.36
CA PRO A 5 -25.05 57.38 -51.26
C PRO A 5 -24.28 56.92 -50.01
N LYS A 6 -24.98 56.15 -49.15
CA LYS A 6 -24.39 55.48 -47.98
C LYS A 6 -23.17 54.67 -48.41
N ARG A 7 -21.99 55.02 -47.89
CA ARG A 7 -20.73 54.30 -48.12
C ARG A 7 -20.93 52.82 -47.78
N THR A 8 -20.85 51.96 -48.78
CA THR A 8 -20.84 50.51 -48.58
C THR A 8 -19.61 50.10 -47.76
N PRO A 9 -19.74 49.19 -46.79
CA PRO A 9 -18.61 48.74 -46.00
C PRO A 9 -17.58 48.10 -46.93
N ARG A 10 -16.37 48.67 -46.98
CA ARG A 10 -15.24 48.12 -47.73
C ARG A 10 -15.06 46.66 -47.30
N ARG A 11 -15.33 45.71 -48.20
CA ARG A 11 -15.01 44.30 -47.98
C ARG A 11 -13.51 44.20 -47.75
N LEU A 12 -13.13 43.79 -46.54
CA LEU A 12 -11.73 43.50 -46.22
C LEU A 12 -11.25 42.42 -47.20
N THR A 13 -10.12 42.65 -47.85
CA THR A 13 -9.48 41.61 -48.64
C THR A 13 -9.12 40.44 -47.72
N PRO A 14 -9.14 39.19 -48.21
CA PRO A 14 -8.76 38.01 -47.42
C PRO A 14 -7.39 38.16 -46.74
N GLU A 15 -6.43 38.81 -47.42
CA GLU A 15 -5.10 39.11 -46.88
C GLU A 15 -5.13 40.07 -45.69
N LEU A 16 -5.95 41.13 -45.75
CA LEU A 16 -6.07 42.10 -44.66
C LEU A 16 -6.78 41.48 -43.45
N ALA A 17 -7.78 40.63 -43.68
CA ALA A 17 -8.44 39.86 -42.61
C ALA A 17 -7.46 38.91 -41.91
N LEU A 18 -6.62 38.20 -42.67
CA LEU A 18 -5.58 37.32 -42.14
C LEU A 18 -4.54 38.09 -41.31
N ARG A 19 -4.11 39.26 -41.80
CA ARG A 19 -3.14 40.12 -41.10
C ARG A 19 -3.70 40.65 -39.77
N ILE A 20 -4.98 41.05 -39.74
CA ILE A 20 -5.67 41.45 -38.51
C ILE A 20 -5.77 40.28 -37.52
N ALA A 21 -6.09 39.07 -37.99
CA ALA A 21 -6.16 37.88 -37.15
C ALA A 21 -4.81 37.54 -36.51
N LEU A 22 -3.72 37.59 -37.30
CA LEU A 22 -2.35 37.37 -36.82
C LEU A 22 -1.94 38.39 -35.75
N VAL A 23 -2.20 39.68 -35.98
CA VAL A 23 -1.88 40.75 -35.01
C VAL A 23 -2.70 40.58 -33.72
N LYS A 24 -3.98 40.23 -33.81
CA LYS A 24 -4.81 39.94 -32.63
C LYS A 24 -4.22 38.78 -31.83
N GLU A 25 -3.75 37.74 -32.50
CA GLU A 25 -3.22 36.56 -31.83
C GLU A 25 -1.82 36.77 -31.24
N GLN A 26 -0.97 37.58 -31.88
CA GLN A 26 0.28 38.07 -31.30
C GLN A 26 0.03 38.90 -30.03
N ARG A 27 -0.86 39.91 -30.09
CA ARG A 27 -1.22 40.73 -28.91
C ARG A 27 -1.79 39.89 -27.76
N LYS A 28 -2.56 38.86 -28.08
CA LYS A 28 -3.11 37.91 -27.09
C LYS A 28 -2.00 37.05 -26.45
N ARG A 29 -1.00 36.62 -27.22
CA ARG A 29 0.18 35.89 -26.70
C ARG A 29 1.03 36.79 -25.81
N GLU A 30 1.32 38.01 -26.23
CA GLU A 30 2.06 39.00 -25.43
C GLU A 30 1.35 39.35 -24.12
N ARG A 31 0.03 39.56 -24.16
CA ARG A 31 -0.77 39.81 -22.95
C ARG A 31 -0.72 38.63 -21.98
N LYS A 32 -0.80 37.39 -22.48
CA LYS A 32 -0.64 36.18 -21.65
C LYS A 32 0.77 36.07 -21.08
N HIS A 33 1.80 36.41 -21.85
CA HIS A 33 3.18 36.39 -21.38
C HIS A 33 3.41 37.40 -20.26
N ARG A 34 2.97 38.66 -20.43
CA ARG A 34 3.02 39.70 -19.39
C ARG A 34 2.26 39.33 -18.12
N GLN A 35 1.12 38.64 -18.24
CA GLN A 35 0.36 38.16 -17.08
C GLN A 35 1.07 37.02 -16.33
N ARG A 36 1.88 36.21 -17.01
CA ARG A 36 2.64 35.12 -16.40
C ARG A 36 3.90 35.60 -15.69
N THR A 37 4.50 36.68 -16.17
CA THR A 37 5.73 37.27 -15.61
C THR A 37 5.45 38.31 -14.53
N GLN A 38 4.19 38.63 -14.24
CA GLN A 38 3.84 39.48 -13.10
C GLN A 38 4.23 38.80 -11.78
N PRO A 39 4.86 39.53 -10.85
CA PRO A 39 5.14 39.01 -9.52
C PRO A 39 3.84 38.74 -8.77
N LEU A 40 3.84 37.71 -7.92
CA LEU A 40 2.71 37.40 -7.03
C LEU A 40 2.45 38.58 -6.08
N THR A 41 1.20 39.01 -6.01
CA THR A 41 0.75 39.98 -5.00
C THR A 41 0.75 39.35 -3.61
N ASP A 42 0.89 40.16 -2.56
CA ASP A 42 0.90 39.64 -1.18
C ASP A 42 -0.38 38.84 -0.85
N ARG A 43 -1.52 39.32 -1.35
CA ARG A 43 -2.80 38.61 -1.21
C ARG A 43 -2.81 37.25 -1.91
N GLU A 44 -2.21 37.15 -3.09
CA GLU A 44 -2.07 35.86 -3.80
C GLU A 44 -1.09 34.93 -3.10
N ARG A 45 0.02 35.45 -2.53
CA ARG A 45 0.93 34.66 -1.68
C ARG A 45 0.21 34.10 -0.47
N THR A 46 -0.60 34.89 0.22
CA THR A 46 -1.39 34.42 1.37
C THR A 46 -2.39 33.36 0.94
N VAL A 47 -3.11 33.55 -0.18
CA VAL A 47 -4.00 32.50 -0.72
C VAL A 47 -3.23 31.23 -1.05
N ILE A 48 -2.06 31.32 -1.69
CA ILE A 48 -1.21 30.16 -2.00
C ILE A 48 -0.81 29.44 -0.70
N ALA A 49 -0.24 30.16 0.27
CA ALA A 49 0.22 29.59 1.53
C ALA A 49 -0.93 28.89 2.28
N MET A 50 -2.10 29.51 2.35
CA MET A 50 -3.26 28.92 3.01
C MET A 50 -3.87 27.75 2.21
N VAL A 51 -3.90 27.81 0.88
CA VAL A 51 -4.34 26.68 0.04
C VAL A 51 -3.37 25.50 0.16
N GLN A 52 -2.07 25.76 0.19
CA GLN A 52 -1.03 24.75 0.42
C GLN A 52 -1.14 24.16 1.83
N SER A 53 -1.52 24.98 2.81
CA SER A 53 -1.90 24.57 4.17
C SER A 53 -3.30 23.95 4.26
N ARG A 54 -3.93 23.65 3.10
CA ARG A 54 -5.24 22.99 2.98
C ARG A 54 -6.41 23.71 3.65
N CYS A 55 -6.31 25.02 3.89
CA CYS A 55 -7.43 25.84 4.31
C CYS A 55 -8.52 25.84 3.22
N THR A 56 -9.77 25.74 3.64
CA THR A 56 -10.95 25.92 2.79
C THR A 56 -11.03 27.36 2.29
N TYR A 57 -11.69 27.58 1.16
CA TYR A 57 -11.93 28.94 0.68
C TYR A 57 -12.73 29.80 1.66
N ARG A 58 -13.48 29.18 2.58
CA ARG A 58 -14.17 29.89 3.66
C ARG A 58 -13.20 30.39 4.72
N GLU A 59 -12.29 29.54 5.20
CA GLU A 59 -11.26 29.93 6.17
C GLU A 59 -10.31 31.00 5.60
N ILE A 60 -9.92 30.85 4.33
CA ILE A 60 -9.13 31.85 3.61
C ILE A 60 -9.91 33.15 3.46
N GLY A 61 -11.22 33.05 3.20
CA GLY A 61 -12.11 34.20 3.09
C GLY A 61 -12.16 34.99 4.40
N ASN A 62 -12.34 34.29 5.52
CA ASN A 62 -12.34 34.89 6.85
C ASN A 62 -11.00 35.58 7.16
N ALA A 63 -9.87 34.93 6.87
CA ALA A 63 -8.55 35.51 7.11
C ALA A 63 -8.25 36.75 6.24
N LEU A 64 -8.83 36.82 5.02
CA LEU A 64 -8.60 37.91 4.07
C LEU A 64 -9.73 38.95 4.03
N GLY A 65 -10.72 38.84 4.92
CA GLY A 65 -11.90 39.71 4.96
C GLY A 65 -12.74 39.67 3.67
N VAL A 66 -12.84 38.52 3.00
CA VAL A 66 -13.58 38.37 1.73
C VAL A 66 -14.46 37.13 1.68
N THR A 67 -15.43 37.13 0.79
CA THR A 67 -16.30 35.98 0.59
C THR A 67 -15.54 34.77 0.03
N PRO A 68 -15.98 33.53 0.33
CA PRO A 68 -15.36 32.31 -0.22
C PRO A 68 -15.34 32.29 -1.75
N SER A 69 -16.39 32.83 -2.39
CA SER A 69 -16.47 32.99 -3.84
C SER A 69 -15.37 33.90 -4.40
N ARG A 70 -15.02 34.96 -3.66
CA ARG A 70 -13.93 35.86 -4.05
C ARG A 70 -12.57 35.17 -3.96
N VAL A 71 -12.36 34.33 -2.94
CA VAL A 71 -11.16 33.50 -2.83
C VAL A 71 -11.06 32.52 -4.00
N ARG A 72 -12.16 31.88 -4.40
CA ARG A 72 -12.19 31.00 -5.58
C ARG A 72 -11.75 31.73 -6.85
N LEU A 73 -12.25 32.95 -7.08
CA LEU A 73 -11.83 33.78 -8.22
C LEU A 73 -10.34 34.14 -8.17
N ILE A 74 -9.79 34.40 -6.98
CA ILE A 74 -8.36 34.64 -6.79
C ILE A 74 -7.56 33.37 -7.11
N ALA A 75 -7.97 32.21 -6.59
CA ALA A 75 -7.34 30.92 -6.89
C ALA A 75 -7.37 30.57 -8.40
N GLU A 76 -8.48 30.82 -9.08
CA GLU A 76 -8.60 30.61 -10.54
C GLU A 76 -7.71 31.55 -11.35
N ARG A 77 -7.50 32.78 -10.88
CA ARG A 77 -6.54 33.72 -11.47
C ARG A 77 -5.11 33.24 -11.28
N ILE A 78 -4.75 32.79 -10.07
CA ILE A 78 -3.43 32.23 -9.77
C ILE A 78 -3.15 31.03 -10.69
N ARG A 79 -4.10 30.11 -10.86
CA ARG A 79 -3.94 28.96 -11.79
C ARG A 79 -3.73 29.36 -13.24
N ARG A 80 -4.41 30.42 -13.69
CA ARG A 80 -4.28 30.94 -15.06
C ARG A 80 -2.93 31.62 -15.30
N ASN A 81 -2.47 32.41 -14.33
CA ASN A 81 -1.29 33.25 -14.46
C ASN A 81 0.00 32.52 -14.09
N HIS A 82 -0.01 31.65 -13.08
CA HIS A 82 1.19 30.98 -12.54
C HIS A 82 1.17 29.46 -12.74
N GLY A 83 0.16 28.94 -13.45
CA GLY A 83 0.01 27.52 -13.73
C GLY A 83 -0.72 26.75 -12.64
N LYS A 84 -1.22 25.56 -12.99
CA LYS A 84 -2.00 24.71 -12.06
C LYS A 84 -1.18 24.28 -10.84
N GLY A 85 0.14 24.19 -10.97
CA GLY A 85 1.07 23.79 -9.90
C GLY A 85 1.22 24.79 -8.76
N ALA A 86 0.95 26.08 -8.99
CA ALA A 86 1.14 27.12 -7.97
C ALA A 86 0.20 26.97 -6.74
N LEU A 87 -0.89 26.21 -6.88
CA LEU A 87 -1.83 25.91 -5.80
C LEU A 87 -1.82 24.44 -5.37
N LEU A 88 -0.88 23.64 -5.90
CA LEU A 88 -0.70 22.29 -5.38
C LEU A 88 0.04 22.43 -4.04
N ALA A 89 -0.55 21.90 -2.98
CA ALA A 89 0.22 21.56 -1.80
C ALA A 89 1.35 20.60 -2.22
N PRO A 90 2.52 20.61 -1.56
CA PRO A 90 3.42 19.48 -1.67
C PRO A 90 2.61 18.20 -1.47
N ASP A 91 3.04 17.15 -2.14
CA ASP A 91 2.59 15.76 -2.15
C ASP A 91 2.54 15.09 -0.76
N GLN A 92 2.46 15.88 0.29
CA GLN A 92 2.32 15.45 1.67
C GLN A 92 0.99 14.71 1.82
N GLN A 93 1.13 13.40 2.02
CA GLN A 93 0.04 12.49 2.28
C GLN A 93 -0.40 12.70 3.74
N PHE A 94 -1.70 12.92 3.94
CA PHE A 94 -2.27 13.05 5.27
C PHE A 94 -3.07 11.79 5.59
N TRP A 95 -2.97 11.35 6.83
CA TRP A 95 -3.71 10.23 7.37
C TRP A 95 -4.94 10.74 8.08
N MET A 96 -6.12 10.22 7.73
CA MET A 96 -7.30 10.42 8.56
C MET A 96 -7.17 9.59 9.85
N LEU A 97 -7.81 10.04 10.93
CA LEU A 97 -7.86 9.30 12.19
C LEU A 97 -8.26 7.82 12.00
N ALA A 98 -9.23 7.55 11.12
CA ALA A 98 -9.71 6.19 10.84
C ALA A 98 -8.66 5.32 10.13
N GLU A 99 -7.84 5.91 9.28
CA GLU A 99 -6.77 5.21 8.57
C GLU A 99 -5.62 4.92 9.52
N ALA A 100 -5.21 5.90 10.31
CA ALA A 100 -4.21 5.75 11.36
C ALA A 100 -4.61 4.68 12.38
N ALA A 101 -5.86 4.71 12.86
CA ALA A 101 -6.39 3.71 13.78
C ALA A 101 -6.38 2.30 13.17
N ARG A 102 -6.72 2.17 11.89
CA ARG A 102 -6.70 0.88 11.18
C ARG A 102 -5.29 0.34 11.00
N ASP A 103 -4.33 1.18 10.64
CA ASP A 103 -2.91 0.82 10.46
C ASP A 103 -2.27 0.36 11.77
N LEU A 104 -2.46 1.14 12.82
CA LEU A 104 -1.89 0.89 14.15
C LEU A 104 -2.67 -0.18 14.93
N GLY A 105 -3.91 -0.47 14.51
CA GLY A 105 -4.77 -1.47 15.13
C GLY A 105 -5.34 -1.03 16.48
N VAL A 106 -5.51 0.27 16.70
CA VAL A 106 -6.05 0.85 17.94
C VAL A 106 -7.41 1.50 17.70
N SER A 107 -8.11 1.92 18.77
CA SER A 107 -9.39 2.62 18.61
C SER A 107 -9.19 4.04 18.09
N LEU A 108 -10.17 4.52 17.29
CA LEU A 108 -10.25 5.91 16.84
C LEU A 108 -10.09 6.91 17.99
N ASP A 109 -10.71 6.61 19.12
CA ASP A 109 -10.71 7.44 20.31
C ASP A 109 -9.34 7.58 20.95
N THR A 110 -8.51 6.53 20.86
CA THR A 110 -7.12 6.58 21.33
C THR A 110 -6.31 7.56 20.49
N ILE A 111 -6.39 7.45 19.16
CA ILE A 111 -5.69 8.38 18.26
C ILE A 111 -6.19 9.81 18.46
N ARG A 112 -7.51 10.01 18.56
CA ARG A 112 -8.11 11.32 18.80
C ARG A 112 -7.58 11.96 20.08
N ARG A 113 -7.48 11.20 21.17
CA ARG A 113 -6.97 11.69 22.47
C ARG A 113 -5.51 12.11 22.40
N ILE A 114 -4.68 11.36 21.66
CA ILE A 114 -3.27 11.69 21.47
C ILE A 114 -3.14 12.96 20.62
N CYS A 115 -3.89 13.05 19.52
CA CYS A 115 -3.94 14.26 18.69
C CYS A 115 -4.42 15.49 19.47
N SER A 116 -5.43 15.35 20.34
CA SER A 116 -5.95 16.47 21.14
C SER A 116 -5.01 16.96 22.22
N ARG A 117 -4.04 16.13 22.66
CA ARG A 117 -3.01 16.53 23.61
C ARG A 117 -1.88 17.35 22.98
N GLY A 118 -1.78 17.34 21.64
CA GLY A 118 -0.69 18.01 20.92
C GLY A 118 0.63 17.23 20.93
N ASP A 119 0.62 15.97 21.38
CA ASP A 119 1.80 15.10 21.40
C ASP A 119 2.24 14.65 19.99
N VAL A 120 1.39 14.89 18.98
CA VAL A 120 1.56 14.41 17.61
C VAL A 120 1.32 15.55 16.61
N SER A 121 2.17 15.64 15.60
CA SER A 121 2.06 16.54 14.44
C SER A 121 0.79 16.26 13.63
N CYS A 122 -0.30 16.92 14.01
CA CYS A 122 -1.61 16.81 13.38
C CYS A 122 -2.31 18.17 13.31
N PHE A 123 -3.22 18.32 12.35
CA PHE A 123 -3.97 19.55 12.12
C PHE A 123 -5.45 19.32 12.38
N TRP A 124 -6.08 20.22 13.12
CA TRP A 124 -7.53 20.23 13.26
C TRP A 124 -8.17 20.91 12.04
N ARG A 125 -9.13 20.25 11.41
CA ARG A 125 -9.96 20.80 10.33
C ARG A 125 -11.38 20.95 10.84
N GLY A 126 -12.00 22.15 10.80
CA GLY A 126 -13.36 22.29 11.33
C GLY A 126 -14.19 23.51 10.90
N ALA A 127 -15.36 23.22 10.34
CA ALA A 127 -16.59 24.00 10.55
C ALA A 127 -17.79 23.08 10.88
N GLU A 128 -17.84 21.85 10.35
CA GLU A 128 -18.84 20.82 10.71
C GLU A 128 -18.14 19.46 10.91
N GLY A 129 -18.26 18.86 12.10
CA GLY A 129 -17.76 17.51 12.40
C GLY A 129 -16.24 17.35 12.55
N GLY A 130 -15.56 18.39 13.06
CA GLY A 130 -14.11 18.56 12.98
C GLY A 130 -13.26 17.29 13.17
N GLN A 131 -12.24 17.15 12.31
CA GLN A 131 -11.38 15.98 12.25
C GLN A 131 -9.91 16.37 12.25
N TYR A 132 -9.09 15.54 12.91
CA TYR A 132 -7.64 15.65 12.82
C TYR A 132 -7.12 15.01 11.54
N LEU A 133 -6.20 15.70 10.88
CA LEU A 133 -5.38 15.19 9.78
C LEU A 133 -3.95 15.01 10.30
N ILE A 134 -3.45 13.78 10.23
CA ILE A 134 -2.14 13.42 10.77
C ILE A 134 -1.12 13.44 9.62
N THR A 135 0.03 14.07 9.87
CA THR A 135 1.15 14.08 8.92
C THR A 135 1.92 12.75 8.94
N ASP A 136 2.80 12.50 7.99
CA ASP A 136 3.68 11.33 8.05
C ASP A 136 4.58 11.34 9.30
N ASP A 137 5.15 12.50 9.67
CA ASP A 137 5.86 12.69 10.95
C ASP A 137 4.96 12.38 12.15
N GLY A 138 3.71 12.82 12.09
CA GLY A 138 2.72 12.51 13.12
C GLY A 138 2.42 11.01 13.23
N MET A 139 2.43 10.29 12.10
CA MET A 139 2.30 8.83 12.10
C MET A 139 3.53 8.14 12.72
N GLU A 140 4.74 8.66 12.53
CA GLU A 140 5.93 8.15 13.22
C GLU A 140 5.85 8.37 14.73
N GLN A 141 5.39 9.56 15.16
CA GLN A 141 5.16 9.86 16.58
C GLN A 141 4.08 8.95 17.19
N LEU A 142 2.97 8.72 16.50
CA LEU A 142 1.94 7.76 16.93
C LEU A 142 2.47 6.32 17.04
N ARG A 143 3.43 5.93 16.20
CA ARG A 143 4.08 4.63 16.31
C ARG A 143 4.99 4.55 17.54
N ALA A 144 5.66 5.65 17.91
CA ALA A 144 6.50 5.71 19.09
C ALA A 144 5.69 5.80 20.41
N GLU A 145 4.44 6.26 20.33
CA GLU A 145 3.59 6.55 21.48
C GLU A 145 3.37 5.31 22.39
N PRO A 146 3.69 5.38 23.69
CA PRO A 146 3.60 4.23 24.61
C PRO A 146 2.22 3.60 24.72
N SER A 147 1.16 4.40 24.57
CA SER A 147 -0.23 3.91 24.62
C SER A 147 -0.64 3.09 23.38
N ILE A 148 0.14 3.17 22.28
CA ILE A 148 -0.05 2.43 21.03
C ILE A 148 0.97 1.28 20.94
N ALA A 149 2.22 1.55 21.31
CA ALA A 149 3.31 0.59 21.29
C ALA A 149 3.15 -0.49 22.37
N ARG A 150 2.62 -1.66 21.97
CA ARG A 150 2.59 -2.83 22.88
C ARG A 150 4.01 -3.31 23.16
N LYS A 151 4.39 -3.40 24.43
CA LYS A 151 5.67 -4.01 24.82
C LYS A 151 5.58 -5.52 24.67
N GLY A 152 6.64 -6.14 24.15
CA GLY A 152 6.82 -7.59 24.14
C GLY A 152 8.25 -7.94 24.45
N THR A 153 8.48 -9.18 24.88
CA THR A 153 9.82 -9.68 25.22
C THR A 153 10.29 -10.62 24.13
N CYS A 154 11.51 -10.44 23.63
CA CYS A 154 12.09 -11.33 22.64
C CYS A 154 12.33 -12.71 23.24
N VAL A 155 11.76 -13.76 22.66
CA VAL A 155 11.93 -15.15 23.14
C VAL A 155 13.35 -15.71 22.93
N ILE A 156 14.21 -15.00 22.20
CA ILE A 156 15.60 -15.41 21.95
C ILE A 156 16.58 -14.66 22.86
N CYS A 157 16.55 -13.33 22.87
CA CYS A 157 17.52 -12.53 23.62
C CYS A 157 16.95 -11.89 24.90
N GLY A 158 15.67 -12.08 25.23
CA GLY A 158 15.04 -11.47 26.40
C GLY A 158 14.82 -9.96 26.32
N ALA A 159 15.33 -9.28 25.28
CA ALA A 159 15.20 -7.83 25.16
C ALA A 159 13.73 -7.40 24.98
N PRO A 160 13.28 -6.34 25.67
CA PRO A 160 11.98 -5.74 25.41
C PRO A 160 11.98 -5.07 24.03
N PHE A 161 10.87 -5.16 23.30
CA PHE A 161 10.69 -4.49 22.02
C PHE A 161 9.24 -4.04 21.82
N ALA A 162 9.05 -2.96 21.06
CA ALA A 162 7.75 -2.42 20.72
C ALA A 162 7.09 -3.21 19.57
N LYS A 163 5.81 -3.53 19.72
CA LYS A 163 4.96 -4.19 18.74
C LYS A 163 4.00 -3.15 18.18
N VAL A 164 4.48 -2.45 17.17
CA VAL A 164 3.91 -1.19 16.67
C VAL A 164 2.80 -1.35 15.62
N SER A 165 2.55 -2.58 15.18
CA SER A 165 1.51 -2.87 14.18
C SER A 165 0.84 -4.20 14.46
N ARG A 166 -0.35 -4.39 13.91
CA ARG A 166 -1.12 -5.63 14.05
C ARG A 166 -0.35 -6.87 13.58
N SER A 167 0.51 -6.72 12.55
CA SER A 167 1.40 -7.78 12.08
C SER A 167 2.59 -8.00 13.02
N ALA A 168 3.09 -6.95 13.66
CA ALA A 168 4.13 -7.03 14.69
C ALA A 168 3.64 -7.65 16.01
N TRP A 169 2.34 -7.59 16.32
CA TRP A 169 1.79 -8.16 17.55
C TRP A 169 2.04 -9.66 17.68
N ARG A 170 2.02 -10.38 16.55
CA ARG A 170 2.30 -11.83 16.47
C ARG A 170 3.79 -12.16 16.46
N ARG A 171 4.69 -11.17 16.41
CA ARG A 171 6.13 -11.42 16.44
C ARG A 171 6.53 -11.86 17.86
N SER A 172 7.29 -12.95 17.91
CA SER A 172 7.91 -13.46 19.13
C SER A 172 9.34 -12.96 19.32
N THR A 173 9.93 -12.37 18.28
CA THR A 173 11.32 -11.88 18.28
C THR A 173 11.38 -10.38 18.03
N CYS A 174 12.41 -9.75 18.59
CA CYS A 174 12.76 -8.37 18.27
C CYS A 174 13.23 -8.23 16.79
N ALA A 175 13.50 -6.99 16.37
CA ALA A 175 13.96 -6.67 15.02
C ALA A 175 15.41 -7.12 14.73
N ALA A 176 16.16 -7.58 15.74
CA ALA A 176 17.54 -8.03 15.57
C ALA A 176 17.61 -9.20 14.56
N PRO A 177 18.41 -9.10 13.48
CA PRO A 177 18.49 -10.13 12.45
C PRO A 177 18.87 -11.52 12.98
N VAL A 178 19.72 -11.55 14.01
CA VAL A 178 20.19 -12.77 14.67
C VAL A 178 19.01 -13.49 15.35
N CYS A 179 18.18 -12.77 16.10
CA CYS A 179 17.02 -13.34 16.79
C CYS A 179 16.00 -13.94 15.81
N GLY A 180 15.73 -13.24 14.70
CA GLY A 180 14.84 -13.75 13.66
C GLY A 180 15.39 -14.98 12.93
N LYS A 181 16.70 -15.07 12.71
CA LYS A 181 17.35 -16.28 12.16
C LYS A 181 17.28 -17.44 13.15
N GLU A 182 17.62 -17.19 14.41
CA GLU A 182 17.64 -18.21 15.47
C GLU A 182 16.24 -18.77 15.71
N TRP A 183 15.23 -17.93 15.87
CA TRP A 183 13.85 -18.38 16.05
C TRP A 183 13.35 -19.26 14.90
N ARG A 184 13.70 -18.91 13.66
CA ARG A 184 13.39 -19.75 12.49
C ARG A 184 14.11 -21.10 12.56
N ARG A 185 15.38 -21.11 12.96
CA ARG A 185 16.17 -22.34 13.18
C ARG A 185 15.54 -23.22 14.26
N THR A 186 15.25 -22.68 15.44
CA THR A 186 14.64 -23.41 16.56
C THR A 186 13.26 -23.94 16.20
N THR A 187 12.42 -23.14 15.54
CA THR A 187 11.08 -23.56 15.09
C THR A 187 11.17 -24.67 14.05
N GLN A 188 12.12 -24.56 13.11
CA GLN A 188 12.39 -25.59 12.13
C GLN A 188 12.86 -26.88 12.79
N GLN A 189 13.80 -26.82 13.73
CA GLN A 189 14.28 -27.99 14.49
C GLN A 189 13.15 -28.66 15.27
N ARG A 190 12.31 -27.90 15.97
CA ARG A 190 11.12 -28.43 16.66
C ARG A 190 10.16 -29.13 15.70
N THR A 191 10.00 -28.59 14.50
CA THR A 191 9.14 -29.18 13.45
C THR A 191 9.71 -30.51 12.95
N ILE A 192 11.04 -30.58 12.75
CA ILE A 192 11.75 -31.78 12.29
C ILE A 192 11.81 -32.86 13.37
N ALA A 193 12.06 -32.47 14.63
CA ALA A 193 12.25 -33.40 15.75
C ALA A 193 10.98 -34.21 16.04
N LYS A 194 9.80 -33.61 15.81
CA LYS A 194 8.53 -34.32 15.93
C LYS A 194 8.31 -35.17 14.68
N ALA A 195 8.34 -36.49 14.80
CA ALA A 195 7.88 -37.37 13.74
C ALA A 195 6.39 -37.12 13.44
N PRO A 196 5.93 -37.29 12.19
CA PRO A 196 4.52 -37.24 11.88
C PRO A 196 3.85 -38.53 12.37
N THR A 197 3.06 -38.43 13.44
CA THR A 197 2.10 -39.47 13.80
C THR A 197 0.72 -39.11 13.25
N GLU A 198 -0.13 -40.10 13.06
CA GLU A 198 -1.49 -39.86 12.59
C GLU A 198 -2.27 -38.90 13.52
N GLU A 199 -2.06 -38.99 14.83
CA GLU A 199 -2.64 -38.11 15.86
C GLU A 199 -2.12 -36.68 15.80
N SER A 200 -0.86 -36.49 15.40
CA SER A 200 -0.24 -35.16 15.27
C SER A 200 -0.70 -34.37 14.04
N LEU A 201 -1.47 -35.00 13.15
CA LEU A 201 -1.91 -34.43 11.88
C LEU A 201 -3.42 -34.22 11.88
N THR A 202 -3.88 -33.13 11.26
CA THR A 202 -5.31 -32.77 11.23
C THR A 202 -5.81 -32.52 9.81
N GLY A 203 -7.13 -32.65 9.63
CA GLY A 203 -7.81 -32.41 8.36
C GLY A 203 -7.22 -33.21 7.19
N TRP A 204 -6.93 -32.52 6.09
CA TRP A 204 -6.44 -33.13 4.86
C TRP A 204 -5.03 -33.71 4.97
N THR A 205 -4.20 -33.17 5.87
CA THR A 205 -2.83 -33.67 6.07
C THR A 205 -2.82 -35.07 6.69
N ARG A 206 -3.78 -35.35 7.59
CA ARG A 206 -4.02 -36.68 8.16
C ARG A 206 -4.46 -37.68 7.11
N ALA A 207 -5.40 -37.28 6.25
CA ALA A 207 -5.90 -38.12 5.17
C ALA A 207 -4.79 -38.44 4.14
N ALA A 208 -3.98 -37.44 3.77
CA ALA A 208 -2.82 -37.63 2.91
C ALA A 208 -1.81 -38.60 3.54
N PHE A 209 -1.48 -38.40 4.82
CA PHE A 209 -0.55 -39.28 5.53
C PHE A 209 -1.02 -40.73 5.59
N ARG A 210 -2.30 -40.99 5.94
CA ARG A 210 -2.88 -42.34 5.92
C ARG A 210 -2.77 -43.00 4.53
N ALA A 211 -3.05 -42.23 3.48
CA ALA A 211 -2.97 -42.74 2.11
C ALA A 211 -1.51 -43.03 1.70
N LEU A 212 -0.56 -42.20 2.12
CA LEU A 212 0.86 -42.40 1.87
C LEU A 212 1.43 -43.62 2.61
N GLN A 213 0.97 -43.92 3.84
CA GLN A 213 1.40 -45.13 4.56
C GLN A 213 1.01 -46.43 3.85
N ARG A 214 -0.08 -46.39 3.07
CA ARG A 214 -0.55 -47.54 2.26
C ARG A 214 0.04 -47.55 0.85
N HIS A 215 0.78 -46.51 0.48
CA HIS A 215 1.32 -46.34 -0.85
C HIS A 215 2.63 -47.12 -0.99
N ARG A 216 2.68 -48.03 -1.96
CA ARG A 216 3.92 -48.70 -2.38
C ARG A 216 4.28 -48.20 -3.77
N PRO A 217 5.22 -47.26 -3.92
CA PRO A 217 5.62 -46.79 -5.23
C PRO A 217 6.28 -47.94 -6.02
N PRO A 218 5.94 -48.15 -7.30
CA PRO A 218 6.64 -49.10 -8.14
C PRO A 218 8.10 -48.64 -8.31
N ILE A 219 9.04 -49.56 -8.02
CA ILE A 219 10.48 -49.30 -7.93
C ILE A 219 11.02 -48.68 -9.23
N ASP A 220 10.48 -49.06 -10.39
CA ASP A 220 11.04 -48.73 -11.70
C ASP A 220 10.48 -47.45 -12.35
N ARG A 221 9.48 -46.79 -11.73
CA ARG A 221 8.78 -45.63 -12.34
C ARG A 221 8.60 -44.44 -11.40
N THR A 222 9.54 -44.23 -10.48
CA THR A 222 9.45 -43.09 -9.56
C THR A 222 9.94 -41.81 -10.25
N GLU A 223 9.04 -41.06 -10.88
CA GLU A 223 9.29 -39.69 -11.35
C GLU A 223 9.56 -38.76 -10.16
N TRP A 224 10.60 -37.93 -10.24
CA TRP A 224 10.95 -36.95 -9.21
C TRP A 224 10.72 -35.53 -9.71
N VAL A 225 9.89 -34.78 -8.99
CA VAL A 225 9.47 -33.43 -9.38
C VAL A 225 10.03 -32.36 -8.44
N THR A 226 10.28 -31.17 -8.98
CA THR A 226 10.77 -30.03 -8.19
C THR A 226 9.65 -29.37 -7.37
N ARG A 227 10.00 -28.57 -6.37
CA ARG A 227 9.00 -27.83 -5.55
C ARG A 227 8.03 -26.99 -6.40
N SER A 228 8.52 -26.33 -7.45
CA SER A 228 7.67 -25.50 -8.33
C SER A 228 6.62 -26.35 -9.05
N GLU A 229 7.01 -27.55 -9.47
CA GLU A 229 6.11 -28.52 -10.10
C GLU A 229 5.07 -29.06 -9.10
N VAL A 230 5.49 -29.34 -7.85
CA VAL A 230 4.56 -29.72 -6.77
C VAL A 230 3.48 -28.66 -6.56
N ILE A 231 3.87 -27.39 -6.49
CA ILE A 231 2.93 -26.27 -6.32
C ILE A 231 1.94 -26.24 -7.48
N ARG A 232 2.42 -26.39 -8.73
CA ARG A 232 1.57 -26.40 -9.93
C ARG A 232 0.59 -27.57 -9.92
N ARG A 233 1.04 -28.79 -9.59
CA ARG A 233 0.21 -30.00 -9.59
C ARG A 233 -0.80 -30.06 -8.44
N THR A 234 -0.50 -29.45 -7.29
CA THR A 234 -1.32 -29.58 -6.06
C THR A 234 -2.11 -28.32 -5.70
N GLY A 235 -1.73 -27.14 -6.19
CA GLY A 235 -2.26 -25.86 -5.72
C GLY A 235 -1.86 -25.50 -4.28
N LEU A 236 -0.92 -26.22 -3.67
CA LEU A 236 -0.41 -25.92 -2.34
C LEU A 236 0.52 -24.70 -2.36
N SER A 237 0.49 -23.89 -1.29
CA SER A 237 1.46 -22.82 -1.11
C SER A 237 2.86 -23.37 -0.85
N SER A 238 3.90 -22.60 -1.19
CA SER A 238 5.29 -22.98 -0.94
C SER A 238 5.56 -23.30 0.53
N MET A 239 4.91 -22.59 1.46
CA MET A 239 4.98 -22.86 2.89
C MET A 239 4.42 -24.22 3.27
N ARG A 240 3.29 -24.64 2.68
CA ARG A 240 2.68 -25.95 2.96
C ARG A 240 3.54 -27.09 2.46
N VAL A 241 4.09 -26.96 1.24
CA VAL A 241 5.03 -27.95 0.69
C VAL A 241 6.29 -28.05 1.58
N GLN A 242 6.83 -26.92 2.01
CA GLN A 242 7.99 -26.89 2.91
C GLN A 242 7.65 -27.51 4.28
N TRP A 243 6.44 -27.30 4.81
CA TRP A 243 6.01 -27.92 6.06
C TRP A 243 5.91 -29.45 5.93
N LEU A 244 5.30 -29.98 4.87
CA LEU A 244 5.21 -31.43 4.62
C LEU A 244 6.60 -32.07 4.52
N ARG A 245 7.54 -31.38 3.84
CA ARG A 245 8.95 -31.77 3.80
C ARG A 245 9.59 -31.81 5.18
N LEU A 246 9.47 -30.72 5.95
CA LEU A 246 10.11 -30.61 7.27
C LEU A 246 9.56 -31.63 8.26
N ARG A 247 8.26 -31.94 8.16
CA ARG A 247 7.58 -32.96 8.94
C ARG A 247 7.82 -34.38 8.43
N ARG A 248 8.63 -34.58 7.38
CA ARG A 248 8.91 -35.90 6.77
C ARG A 248 7.64 -36.66 6.36
N VAL A 249 6.60 -35.94 5.96
CA VAL A 249 5.37 -36.54 5.41
C VAL A 249 5.59 -37.00 3.96
N LEU A 250 6.43 -36.27 3.23
CA LEU A 250 6.83 -36.58 1.86
C LEU A 250 8.26 -37.10 1.83
N THR A 251 8.53 -38.05 0.95
CA THR A 251 9.87 -38.49 0.61
C THR A 251 10.55 -37.42 -0.23
N VAL A 252 11.77 -37.07 0.18
CA VAL A 252 12.56 -36.01 -0.45
C VAL A 252 13.94 -36.53 -0.77
N ARG A 253 14.43 -36.21 -1.97
CA ARG A 253 15.82 -36.48 -2.38
C ARG A 253 16.47 -35.20 -2.90
N PRO A 254 17.80 -35.08 -2.83
CA PRO A 254 18.52 -34.03 -3.53
C PRO A 254 18.45 -34.26 -5.04
N HIS A 255 18.23 -33.20 -5.81
CA HIS A 255 18.34 -33.23 -7.25
C HIS A 255 19.80 -33.55 -7.63
N PRO A 256 20.05 -34.43 -8.60
CA PRO A 256 21.41 -34.87 -8.94
C PRO A 256 22.32 -33.71 -9.40
N THR A 257 21.80 -32.83 -10.27
CA THR A 257 22.61 -31.78 -10.92
C THR A 257 22.24 -30.34 -10.55
N ARG A 258 20.97 -30.06 -10.20
CA ARG A 258 20.50 -28.69 -9.94
C ARG A 258 20.83 -28.23 -8.52
N LYS A 259 21.51 -27.10 -8.41
CA LYS A 259 21.80 -26.39 -7.15
C LYS A 259 20.90 -25.16 -7.01
N GLY A 260 20.49 -24.87 -5.78
CA GLY A 260 19.77 -23.65 -5.42
C GLY A 260 20.73 -22.48 -5.19
N ARG A 261 20.17 -21.29 -4.89
CA ARG A 261 20.93 -20.05 -4.64
C ARG A 261 21.96 -20.14 -3.51
N SER A 262 21.77 -21.07 -2.56
CA SER A 262 22.71 -21.31 -1.45
C SER A 262 23.79 -22.35 -1.77
N GLY A 263 23.94 -22.76 -3.03
CA GLY A 263 24.84 -23.82 -3.47
C GLY A 263 24.39 -25.24 -3.11
N ARG A 264 23.34 -25.39 -2.30
CA ARG A 264 22.78 -26.70 -1.89
C ARG A 264 21.94 -27.33 -3.01
N PRO A 265 21.91 -28.67 -3.14
CA PRO A 265 21.05 -29.35 -4.10
C PRO A 265 19.57 -28.97 -3.94
N VAL A 266 18.87 -28.81 -5.05
CA VAL A 266 17.42 -28.56 -5.05
C VAL A 266 16.71 -29.80 -4.50
N ALA A 267 15.72 -29.64 -3.62
CA ALA A 267 14.91 -30.76 -3.15
C ALA A 267 13.90 -31.21 -4.23
N THR A 268 13.85 -32.51 -4.50
CA THR A 268 12.86 -33.16 -5.35
C THR A 268 11.96 -34.10 -4.55
N PHE A 269 10.76 -34.34 -5.06
CA PHE A 269 9.68 -35.08 -4.41
C PHE A 269 9.17 -36.18 -5.34
N ALA A 270 8.76 -37.33 -4.81
CA ALA A 270 8.22 -38.42 -5.61
C ALA A 270 6.84 -38.02 -6.18
N ALA A 271 6.68 -38.03 -7.50
CA ALA A 271 5.45 -37.59 -8.17
C ALA A 271 4.21 -38.38 -7.73
N SER A 272 4.38 -39.67 -7.43
CA SER A 272 3.30 -40.55 -6.95
C SER A 272 2.76 -40.12 -5.59
N GLU A 273 3.63 -39.71 -4.66
CA GLU A 273 3.21 -39.16 -3.37
C GLU A 273 2.52 -37.79 -3.52
N ILE A 274 3.00 -36.97 -4.46
CA ILE A 274 2.41 -35.67 -4.77
C ILE A 274 0.98 -35.82 -5.30
N ALA A 275 0.71 -36.84 -6.12
CA ALA A 275 -0.65 -37.14 -6.60
C ALA A 275 -1.61 -37.50 -5.45
N ILE A 276 -1.14 -38.27 -4.47
CA ILE A 276 -1.92 -38.60 -3.26
C ILE A 276 -2.25 -37.34 -2.45
N VAL A 277 -1.23 -36.50 -2.23
CA VAL A 277 -1.37 -35.21 -1.55
C VAL A 277 -2.36 -34.29 -2.29
N ALA A 278 -2.27 -34.21 -3.61
CA ALA A 278 -3.18 -33.42 -4.45
C ALA A 278 -4.63 -33.87 -4.26
N LYS A 279 -4.89 -35.19 -4.30
CA LYS A 279 -6.23 -35.77 -4.14
C LYS A 279 -6.82 -35.46 -2.76
N ALA A 280 -6.03 -35.63 -1.70
CA ALA A 280 -6.45 -35.31 -0.33
C ALA A 280 -6.75 -33.82 -0.14
N TYR A 281 -5.91 -32.94 -0.70
CA TYR A 281 -6.08 -31.49 -0.59
C TYR A 281 -7.28 -30.97 -1.40
N ALA A 282 -7.48 -31.49 -2.62
CA ALA A 282 -8.65 -31.15 -3.43
C ALA A 282 -9.97 -31.56 -2.77
N ALA A 283 -10.01 -32.74 -2.13
CA ALA A 283 -11.18 -33.18 -1.36
C ALA A 283 -11.50 -32.23 -0.20
N TYR A 284 -10.47 -31.70 0.47
CA TYR A 284 -10.64 -30.70 1.52
C TYR A 284 -11.13 -29.36 1.00
N GLN A 285 -10.60 -28.87 -0.12
CA GLN A 285 -11.08 -27.63 -0.73
C GLN A 285 -12.57 -27.72 -1.09
N LYS A 286 -13.00 -28.85 -1.69
CA LYS A 286 -14.42 -29.10 -1.99
C LYS A 286 -15.34 -29.08 -0.76
N ARG A 287 -14.85 -29.55 0.40
CA ARG A 287 -15.62 -29.49 1.66
C ARG A 287 -15.71 -28.06 2.21
N GLN A 288 -14.64 -27.28 2.09
CA GLN A 288 -14.61 -25.88 2.53
C GLN A 288 -15.52 -24.98 1.71
N THR A 289 -15.70 -25.26 0.42
CA THR A 289 -16.63 -24.50 -0.44
C THR A 289 -18.09 -24.85 -0.17
N ARG A 290 -18.40 -26.11 0.17
CA ARG A 290 -19.77 -26.56 0.48
C ARG A 290 -20.29 -26.09 1.83
N GLY A 291 -19.42 -25.85 2.81
CA GLY A 291 -19.81 -25.31 4.12
C GLY A 291 -19.93 -23.78 4.19
N ARG A 292 -19.86 -23.09 3.05
CA ARG A 292 -19.97 -21.63 2.91
C ARG A 292 -21.13 -21.20 2.00
N SER A 293 -21.93 -22.16 1.54
CA SER A 293 -23.19 -21.96 0.83
C SER A 293 -24.32 -22.23 1.81
#